data_AF-A0A2N1QQT6-F1
#
_entry.id   AF-A0A2N1QQT6-F1
#
_cell.length_a   1.000
_cell.length_b   1.000
_cell.length_c   1.000
_cell.angle_alpha   90.00
_cell.angle_beta   90.00
_cell.angle_gamma   90.00
#
_symmetry.space_group_name_H-M   'P 1'
#
loop_
_entity.id
_entity.type
_entity.pdbx_description
1 polymer ?
#
loop_
_entity_poly.entity_id
_entity_poly.type
_entity_poly.pdbx_seq_one_letter_code
_entity_poly.pdbx_strand_id
1 'polypeptide(L)'
;GQIFCMPPPMAGFFEFSMMRIGTTYDQKLLAELFYRYLNVEEDFIKNLFASGETQMGRTFVSEPSLSEENCLHVLDYERASEVIKTASHRGIGTCYCRHKMMHLGHACDAPLDICMSFGGVAESLIKHDIARSVDISEGLDLLDTAIGYNLVQFGENVRESVSFICNCCGCCCEAMLAAKRFAVLNPISTTNFLPKIDATACTGCGRCAEVCPVEAMGMVSAGDPHNPKRKKARVDTAICLGCGVCARVCPTKSISLVSREKRVITPVNSAHRTVLMAIERGKLQNLIFDNQALASHRAMAAVLGVILKLPPAKQIMASRQMKSRYLDYLFSHVKF
;
A
#
# COMPACT_ATOMS: atom_id res chain seq x y z
N GLY A 1 6.54 -3.80 34.17
CA GLY A 1 6.40 -5.00 33.33
C GLY A 1 6.36 -4.58 31.87
N GLN A 2 6.89 -5.41 30.96
CA GLN A 2 6.74 -5.16 29.52
C GLN A 2 5.31 -5.54 29.09
N ILE A 3 4.67 -4.67 28.32
CA ILE A 3 3.34 -4.90 27.75
C ILE A 3 3.55 -5.41 26.33
N PHE A 4 3.10 -6.62 26.05
CA PHE A 4 3.12 -7.20 24.71
C PHE A 4 1.78 -6.97 24.04
N CYS A 5 1.80 -6.56 22.77
CA CYS A 5 0.61 -6.41 21.93
C CYS A 5 0.76 -7.33 20.72
N MET A 6 -0.32 -8.01 20.34
CA MET A 6 -0.33 -8.78 19.10
C MET A 6 -0.32 -7.80 17.92
N PRO A 7 0.59 -7.94 16.94
CA PRO A 7 0.55 -7.11 15.74
C PRO A 7 -0.75 -7.40 14.96
N PRO A 8 -1.27 -6.43 14.18
CA PRO A 8 -2.45 -6.68 13.35
C PRO A 8 -2.18 -7.83 12.37
N PRO A 9 -3.20 -8.50 11.82
CA PRO A 9 -2.99 -9.58 10.87
C PRO A 9 -2.12 -9.16 9.68
N MET A 10 -2.38 -7.98 9.10
CA MET A 10 -1.62 -7.38 8.02
C MET A 10 -1.65 -5.84 8.18
N ALA A 11 -0.55 -5.08 8.05
CA ALA A 11 0.82 -5.55 8.01
C ALA A 11 1.27 -5.87 9.44
N GLY A 12 1.59 -7.13 9.71
CA GLY A 12 1.91 -7.59 11.04
C GLY A 12 2.13 -9.10 11.12
N PHE A 13 1.23 -9.85 11.75
CA PHE A 13 1.46 -11.26 12.08
C PHE A 13 1.84 -12.13 10.86
N PHE A 14 1.16 -11.98 9.71
CA PHE A 14 1.49 -12.74 8.51
C PHE A 14 2.92 -12.45 8.04
N GLU A 15 3.29 -11.17 8.01
CA GLU A 15 4.61 -10.74 7.57
C GLU A 15 5.70 -11.14 8.54
N PHE A 16 5.53 -10.83 9.82
CA PHE A 16 6.57 -10.98 10.82
C PHE A 16 6.86 -12.46 11.12
N SER A 17 5.88 -13.35 10.93
CA SER A 17 6.10 -14.79 11.01
C SER A 17 6.91 -15.32 9.82
N MET A 18 6.66 -14.85 8.61
CA MET A 18 7.46 -15.26 7.45
C MET A 18 8.79 -14.50 7.32
N MET A 19 8.96 -13.35 7.99
CA MET A 19 10.22 -12.61 8.02
C MET A 19 11.28 -13.24 8.94
N ARG A 20 10.84 -13.96 9.97
CA ARG A 20 11.70 -14.70 10.90
C ARG A 20 12.23 -15.96 10.20
N ILE A 21 13.48 -15.88 9.76
CA ILE A 21 14.18 -17.00 9.14
C ILE A 21 14.83 -17.85 10.21
N GLY A 22 14.58 -19.16 10.19
CA GLY A 22 15.13 -20.12 11.14
C GLY A 22 14.41 -21.46 11.10
N THR A 23 14.80 -22.37 11.99
CA THR A 23 14.25 -23.74 12.08
C THR A 23 13.16 -23.89 13.14
N THR A 24 12.74 -22.79 13.77
CA THR A 24 11.80 -22.81 14.90
C THR A 24 10.41 -23.33 14.53
N TYR A 25 10.00 -23.18 13.27
CA TYR A 25 8.75 -23.70 12.75
C TYR A 25 8.88 -24.05 11.27
N ASP A 26 8.02 -24.95 10.80
CA ASP A 26 7.98 -25.38 9.40
C ASP A 26 7.47 -24.24 8.51
N GLN A 27 8.40 -23.53 7.88
CA GLN A 27 8.09 -22.40 7.01
C GLN A 27 7.36 -22.82 5.74
N LYS A 28 7.56 -24.06 5.28
CA LYS A 28 6.87 -24.57 4.10
C LYS A 28 5.40 -24.82 4.42
N LEU A 29 5.12 -25.52 5.52
CA LEU A 29 3.75 -25.73 5.98
C LEU A 29 3.06 -24.38 6.27
N LEU A 30 3.75 -23.44 6.92
CA LEU A 30 3.21 -22.12 7.18
C LEU A 30 2.87 -21.38 5.87
N ALA A 31 3.73 -21.47 4.86
CA ALA A 31 3.49 -20.86 3.56
C ALA A 31 2.29 -21.48 2.84
N GLU A 32 2.12 -22.81 2.89
CA GLU A 32 0.96 -23.51 2.34
C GLU A 32 -0.35 -23.08 3.02
N LEU A 33 -0.34 -22.99 4.36
CA LEU A 33 -1.49 -22.52 5.15
C LEU A 33 -1.83 -21.06 4.83
N PHE A 34 -0.83 -20.19 4.75
CA PHE A 34 -1.04 -18.78 4.39
C PHE A 34 -1.52 -18.63 2.96
N TYR A 35 -1.02 -19.43 2.02
CA TYR A 35 -1.52 -19.41 0.65
C TYR A 35 -2.98 -19.84 0.57
N ARG A 36 -3.35 -20.91 1.27
CA ARG A 36 -4.75 -21.34 1.36
C ARG A 36 -5.64 -20.23 1.92
N TYR A 37 -5.26 -19.64 3.05
CA TYR A 37 -6.06 -18.62 3.73
C TYR A 37 -6.16 -17.30 2.94
N LEU A 38 -5.04 -16.83 2.38
CA LEU A 38 -4.97 -15.52 1.72
C LEU A 38 -5.34 -15.57 0.23
N ASN A 39 -5.02 -16.66 -0.47
CA ASN A 39 -5.16 -16.74 -1.93
C ASN A 39 -6.23 -17.73 -2.41
N VAL A 40 -6.65 -18.71 -1.61
CA VAL A 40 -7.68 -19.68 -2.02
C VAL A 40 -9.03 -19.38 -1.37
N GLU A 41 -9.06 -19.10 -0.06
CA GLU A 41 -10.30 -18.81 0.66
C GLU A 41 -10.76 -17.35 0.49
N GLU A 42 -9.82 -16.41 0.34
CA GLU A 42 -9.99 -15.01 -0.07
C GLU A 42 -10.83 -14.09 0.81
N ASP A 43 -11.71 -14.61 1.67
CA ASP A 43 -12.60 -13.82 2.51
C ASP A 43 -11.84 -12.80 3.35
N PHE A 44 -10.70 -13.20 3.92
CA PHE A 44 -9.86 -12.29 4.68
C PHE A 44 -9.29 -11.16 3.81
N ILE A 45 -8.66 -11.49 2.68
CA ILE A 45 -8.03 -10.49 1.79
C ILE A 45 -9.07 -9.55 1.21
N LYS A 46 -10.23 -10.07 0.79
CA LYS A 46 -11.35 -9.27 0.29
C LYS A 46 -11.87 -8.33 1.38
N ASN A 47 -12.07 -8.79 2.61
CA ASN A 47 -12.52 -7.93 3.70
C ASN A 47 -11.45 -6.88 4.08
N LEU A 48 -10.17 -7.24 4.03
CA LEU A 48 -9.07 -6.35 4.37
C LEU A 48 -8.93 -5.22 3.35
N PHE A 49 -8.89 -5.56 2.07
CA PHE A 49 -8.54 -4.64 0.99
C PHE A 49 -9.76 -4.09 0.24
N ALA A 50 -10.90 -4.76 0.21
CA ALA A 50 -12.00 -4.39 -0.68
C ALA A 50 -13.24 -3.84 0.08
N SER A 51 -13.09 -3.50 1.35
CA SER A 51 -14.16 -2.96 2.20
C SER A 51 -13.91 -1.51 2.61
N GLY A 52 -14.88 -0.64 2.35
CA GLY A 52 -14.78 0.79 2.65
C GLY A 52 -13.99 1.59 1.61
N GLU A 53 -13.93 2.90 1.80
CA GLU A 53 -13.27 3.83 0.87
C GLU A 53 -11.79 4.02 1.22
N THR A 54 -11.48 3.98 2.52
CA THR A 54 -10.13 4.16 3.05
C THR A 54 -9.37 2.84 2.98
N GLN A 55 -8.37 2.81 2.11
CA GLN A 55 -7.51 1.64 1.93
C GLN A 55 -6.38 1.60 2.96
N MET A 56 -5.97 0.39 3.30
CA MET A 56 -4.91 0.16 4.27
C MET A 56 -3.54 0.61 3.75
N GLY A 57 -3.24 0.31 2.49
CA GLY A 57 -2.02 0.73 1.83
C GLY A 57 -2.27 1.60 0.60
N ARG A 58 -1.21 2.27 0.17
CA ARG A 58 -1.17 3.12 -1.00
C ARG A 58 0.06 2.84 -1.85
N THR A 59 -0.03 3.25 -3.10
CA THR A 59 1.09 3.28 -4.02
C THR A 59 1.84 4.61 -3.89
N PHE A 60 3.17 4.56 -3.89
CA PHE A 60 4.02 5.74 -4.04
C PHE A 60 4.31 5.97 -5.51
N VAL A 61 4.52 7.22 -5.90
CA VAL A 61 4.85 7.54 -7.28
C VAL A 61 6.30 7.11 -7.58
N SER A 62 6.53 6.50 -8.74
CA SER A 62 7.90 6.24 -9.23
C SER A 62 8.56 7.58 -9.55
N GLU A 63 9.42 8.03 -8.64
CA GLU A 63 10.10 9.33 -8.73
C GLU A 63 10.91 9.48 -10.04
N PRO A 64 11.64 8.47 -10.53
CA PRO A 64 12.36 8.56 -11.81
C PRO A 64 11.46 8.67 -13.04
N SER A 65 10.14 8.50 -12.89
CA SER A 65 9.16 8.55 -13.99
C SER A 65 8.41 9.88 -14.09
N LEU A 66 8.71 10.82 -13.19
CA LEU A 66 8.13 12.15 -13.18
C LEU A 66 8.85 13.06 -14.18
N SER A 67 8.08 13.92 -14.85
CA SER A 67 8.64 15.06 -15.59
C SER A 67 9.11 16.14 -14.61
N GLU A 68 9.97 17.05 -15.07
CA GLU A 68 10.40 18.21 -14.28
C GLU A 68 9.21 19.01 -13.74
N GLU A 69 8.19 19.24 -14.57
CA GLU A 69 6.95 19.91 -14.17
C GLU A 69 6.22 19.15 -13.05
N ASN A 70 6.03 17.83 -13.20
CA ASN A 70 5.34 17.03 -12.18
C ASN A 70 6.14 16.93 -10.89
N CYS A 71 7.47 16.92 -10.95
CA CYS A 71 8.34 16.89 -9.77
C CYS A 71 8.06 18.04 -8.80
N LEU A 72 7.66 19.22 -9.31
CA LEU A 72 7.28 20.39 -8.50
C LEU A 72 5.94 20.22 -7.78
N HIS A 73 5.09 19.30 -8.23
CA HIS A 73 3.74 19.08 -7.72
C HIS A 73 3.59 17.82 -6.87
N VAL A 74 4.61 16.97 -6.83
CA VAL A 74 4.69 15.79 -5.96
C VAL A 74 5.03 16.25 -4.56
N LEU A 75 4.13 15.95 -3.62
CA LEU A 75 4.33 16.27 -2.22
C LEU A 75 5.29 15.28 -1.57
N ASP A 76 6.02 15.72 -0.55
CA ASP A 76 7.00 14.92 0.18
C ASP A 76 6.46 13.56 0.63
N TYR A 77 5.24 13.54 1.17
CA TYR A 77 4.61 12.31 1.61
C TYR A 77 4.30 11.33 0.45
N GLU A 78 4.32 11.76 -0.80
CA GLU A 78 4.07 10.90 -1.97
C GLU A 78 5.35 10.20 -2.45
N ARG A 79 6.51 10.55 -1.88
CA ARG A 79 7.84 10.05 -2.24
C ARG A 79 8.26 8.93 -1.29
N ALA A 80 8.63 7.78 -1.85
CA ALA A 80 9.19 6.69 -1.06
C ALA A 80 10.56 7.05 -0.48
N SER A 81 11.37 7.79 -1.25
CA SER A 81 12.69 8.25 -0.79
C SER A 81 12.60 9.16 0.44
N GLU A 82 11.56 9.98 0.53
CA GLU A 82 11.38 10.91 1.64
C GLU A 82 10.99 10.20 2.93
N VAL A 83 10.16 9.15 2.84
CA VAL A 83 9.88 8.27 3.99
C VAL A 83 11.18 7.64 4.51
N ILE A 84 12.05 7.15 3.63
CA ILE A 84 13.34 6.55 4.01
C ILE A 84 14.23 7.58 4.72
N LYS A 85 14.35 8.79 4.18
CA LYS A 85 15.19 9.86 4.71
C LYS A 85 14.72 10.35 6.08
N THR A 86 13.42 10.52 6.27
CA THR A 86 12.85 11.16 7.45
C THR A 86 12.51 10.20 8.59
N ALA A 87 12.49 8.89 8.33
CA ALA A 87 12.18 7.89 9.36
C ALA A 87 13.18 7.95 10.54
N SER A 88 12.67 7.79 11.77
CA SER A 88 13.54 7.70 12.95
C SER A 88 14.35 6.41 13.02
N HIS A 89 13.76 5.31 12.55
CA HIS A 89 14.39 3.99 12.43
C HIS A 89 14.05 3.38 11.07
N ARG A 90 14.98 2.62 10.49
CA ARG A 90 14.84 1.90 9.22
C ARG A 90 15.23 0.45 9.46
N GLY A 91 14.29 -0.46 9.25
CA GLY A 91 14.51 -1.90 9.37
C GLY A 91 14.28 -2.58 8.03
N ILE A 92 15.25 -3.37 7.57
CA ILE A 92 15.11 -4.20 6.37
C ILE A 92 14.93 -5.64 6.80
N GLY A 93 13.92 -6.29 6.26
CA GLY A 93 13.73 -7.72 6.45
C GLY A 93 13.30 -8.41 5.17
N THR A 94 13.00 -9.69 5.32
CA THR A 94 12.62 -10.55 4.19
C THR A 94 11.25 -10.18 3.64
N CYS A 95 11.12 -10.11 2.32
CA CYS A 95 9.84 -9.93 1.64
C CYS A 95 8.97 -11.17 1.88
N TYR A 96 8.03 -11.05 2.82
CA TYR A 96 7.21 -12.17 3.26
C TYR A 96 6.42 -12.80 2.11
N CYS A 97 5.85 -11.97 1.22
CA CYS A 97 5.05 -12.43 0.08
C CYS A 97 5.88 -13.34 -0.83
N ARG A 98 7.09 -12.88 -1.16
CA ARG A 98 7.99 -13.63 -2.04
C ARG A 98 8.56 -14.84 -1.32
N HIS A 99 8.88 -14.74 -0.03
CA HIS A 99 9.34 -15.86 0.78
C HIS A 99 8.26 -16.96 0.87
N LYS A 100 7.00 -16.59 1.09
CA LYS A 100 5.86 -17.52 1.04
C LYS A 100 5.78 -18.20 -0.33
N MET A 101 5.81 -17.44 -1.42
CA MET A 101 5.76 -18.03 -2.76
C MET A 101 6.99 -18.87 -3.10
N MET A 102 8.14 -18.64 -2.46
CA MET A 102 9.36 -19.44 -2.67
C MET A 102 9.17 -20.86 -2.16
N HIS A 103 8.60 -21.02 -0.95
CA HIS A 103 8.27 -22.33 -0.38
C HIS A 103 7.26 -23.12 -1.23
N LEU A 104 6.48 -22.42 -2.07
CA LEU A 104 5.52 -23.00 -3.00
C LEU A 104 6.09 -23.22 -4.42
N GLY A 105 7.34 -22.81 -4.69
CA GLY A 105 7.95 -22.90 -6.02
C GLY A 105 7.39 -21.89 -7.04
N HIS A 106 6.86 -20.77 -6.57
CA HIS A 106 6.19 -19.73 -7.39
C HIS A 106 6.80 -18.33 -7.25
N ALA A 107 7.88 -18.17 -6.48
CA ALA A 107 8.53 -16.87 -6.32
C ALA A 107 9.17 -16.37 -7.63
N CYS A 108 9.14 -15.06 -7.84
CA CYS A 108 10.02 -14.43 -8.82
C CYS A 108 11.46 -14.30 -8.30
N ASP A 109 12.34 -13.81 -9.16
CA ASP A 109 13.77 -13.60 -8.95
C ASP A 109 14.13 -12.30 -8.21
N ALA A 110 13.15 -11.46 -7.89
CA ALA A 110 13.41 -10.20 -7.21
C ALA A 110 13.94 -10.40 -5.76
N PRO A 111 14.77 -9.49 -5.22
CA PRO A 111 15.52 -9.73 -3.98
C PRO A 111 14.65 -9.84 -2.74
N LEU A 112 14.88 -10.87 -1.91
CA LEU A 112 14.11 -11.09 -0.68
C LEU A 112 14.39 -10.05 0.41
N ASP A 113 15.64 -9.64 0.59
CA ASP A 113 16.06 -8.68 1.63
C ASP A 113 15.74 -7.23 1.23
N ILE A 114 14.43 -6.89 1.19
CA ILE A 114 13.96 -5.61 0.62
C ILE A 114 12.67 -5.09 1.26
N CYS A 115 12.11 -5.78 2.27
CA CYS A 115 10.92 -5.34 2.96
C CYS A 115 11.28 -4.25 3.97
N MET A 116 10.76 -3.03 3.80
CA MET A 116 11.16 -1.87 4.60
C MET A 116 10.12 -1.59 5.68
N SER A 117 10.56 -1.56 6.93
CA SER A 117 9.80 -1.07 8.08
C SER A 117 10.41 0.22 8.59
N PHE A 118 9.59 1.07 9.20
CA PHE A 118 10.04 2.37 9.71
C PHE A 118 9.50 2.69 11.11
N GLY A 119 10.16 3.63 11.78
CA GLY A 119 9.72 4.16 13.07
C GLY A 119 9.64 3.09 14.17
N GLY A 120 8.62 3.18 15.03
CA GLY A 120 8.48 2.24 16.15
C GLY A 120 8.27 0.77 15.73
N VAL A 121 7.76 0.53 14.50
CA VAL A 121 7.68 -0.84 13.95
C VAL A 121 9.09 -1.35 13.64
N ALA A 122 9.90 -0.56 12.94
CA ALA A 122 11.30 -0.91 12.68
C ALA A 122 12.08 -1.15 13.96
N GLU A 123 11.99 -0.23 14.93
CA GLU A 123 12.66 -0.33 16.22
C GLU A 123 12.33 -1.67 16.91
N SER A 124 11.05 -2.05 16.95
CA SER A 124 10.60 -3.32 17.52
C SER A 124 11.14 -4.54 16.76
N LEU A 125 11.05 -4.54 15.43
CA LEU A 125 11.53 -5.66 14.61
C LEU A 125 13.06 -5.83 14.70
N ILE A 126 13.82 -4.73 14.76
CA ILE A 126 15.27 -4.74 14.93
C ILE A 126 15.64 -5.29 16.30
N LYS A 127 14.97 -4.82 17.37
CA LYS A 127 15.19 -5.29 18.74
C LYS A 127 14.98 -6.81 18.91
N HIS A 128 14.17 -7.42 18.05
CA HIS A 128 13.83 -8.84 18.09
C HIS A 128 14.48 -9.65 16.96
N ASP A 129 15.49 -9.11 16.29
CA ASP A 129 16.27 -9.79 15.23
C ASP A 129 15.40 -10.28 14.05
N ILE A 130 14.28 -9.61 13.78
CA ILE A 130 13.39 -9.90 12.63
C ILE A 130 13.77 -9.05 11.42
N ALA A 131 14.35 -7.87 11.66
CA ALA A 131 14.83 -6.96 10.64
C ALA A 131 16.21 -6.43 11.06
N ARG A 132 17.06 -6.13 10.08
CA ARG A 132 18.35 -5.48 10.31
C ARG A 132 18.21 -3.97 10.20
N SER A 133 18.93 -3.24 11.06
CA SER A 133 19.00 -1.77 10.97
C SER A 133 19.82 -1.36 9.75
N VAL A 134 19.39 -0.29 9.07
CA VAL A 134 20.12 0.31 7.93
C VAL A 134 20.18 1.83 8.04
N ASP A 135 21.20 2.40 7.43
CA ASP A 135 21.29 3.85 7.27
C ASP A 135 20.43 4.35 6.09
N ILE A 136 20.48 5.67 5.84
CA ILE A 136 19.70 6.28 4.75
C ILE A 136 20.25 5.86 3.39
N SER A 137 21.57 5.76 3.23
CA SER A 137 22.21 5.43 1.95
C SER A 137 21.79 4.04 1.51
N GLU A 138 21.96 3.05 2.39
CA GLU A 138 21.58 1.67 2.10
C GLU A 138 20.06 1.54 1.85
N GLY A 139 19.22 2.27 2.60
CA GLY A 139 17.79 2.31 2.35
C GLY A 139 17.44 2.81 0.94
N LEU A 140 18.14 3.84 0.45
CA LEU A 140 17.95 4.37 -0.90
C LEU A 140 18.53 3.42 -1.97
N ASP A 141 19.66 2.77 -1.73
CA ASP A 141 20.22 1.76 -2.64
C ASP A 141 19.27 0.56 -2.82
N LEU A 142 18.59 0.15 -1.75
CA LEU A 142 17.55 -0.89 -1.81
C LEU A 142 16.30 -0.42 -2.55
N LEU A 143 15.93 0.85 -2.42
CA LEU A 143 14.84 1.44 -3.21
C LEU A 143 15.19 1.45 -4.71
N ASP A 144 16.41 1.84 -5.06
CA ASP A 144 16.89 1.83 -6.44
C ASP A 144 16.98 0.40 -7.01
N THR A 145 17.43 -0.55 -6.19
CA THR A 145 17.38 -1.98 -6.52
C THR A 145 15.95 -2.41 -6.84
N ALA A 146 14.98 -2.08 -5.98
CA ALA A 146 13.58 -2.40 -6.22
C ALA A 146 13.05 -1.80 -7.53
N ILE A 147 13.40 -0.55 -7.82
CA ILE A 147 13.06 0.13 -9.07
C ILE A 147 13.68 -0.60 -10.27
N GLY A 148 14.93 -1.06 -10.17
CA GLY A 148 15.61 -1.87 -11.19
C GLY A 148 14.85 -3.15 -11.54
N TYR A 149 14.24 -3.80 -10.54
CA TYR A 149 13.38 -4.99 -10.71
C TYR A 149 11.93 -4.67 -11.13
N ASN A 150 11.62 -3.42 -11.47
CA ASN A 150 10.27 -2.97 -11.83
C ASN A 150 9.22 -3.17 -10.71
N LEU A 151 9.67 -3.20 -9.45
CA LEU A 151 8.78 -3.34 -8.30
C LEU A 151 8.06 -2.02 -8.01
N VAL A 152 6.80 -2.13 -7.58
CA VAL A 152 6.01 -0.98 -7.14
C VAL A 152 6.20 -0.75 -5.66
N GLN A 153 6.54 0.48 -5.28
CA GLN A 153 6.57 0.93 -3.90
C GLN A 153 5.13 1.05 -3.38
N PHE A 154 4.77 0.13 -2.49
CA PHE A 154 3.47 0.08 -1.83
C PHE A 154 3.72 0.18 -0.33
N GLY A 155 3.05 1.09 0.37
CA GLY A 155 3.25 1.23 1.81
C GLY A 155 2.02 1.76 2.51
N GLU A 156 2.19 2.15 3.76
CA GLU A 156 1.08 2.60 4.59
C GLU A 156 0.36 3.83 3.97
N ASN A 157 -0.98 3.80 3.96
CA ASN A 157 -1.81 4.90 3.45
C ASN A 157 -1.94 6.03 4.47
N VAL A 158 -0.82 6.69 4.79
CA VAL A 158 -0.73 7.81 5.74
C VAL A 158 0.29 8.83 5.25
N ARG A 159 0.15 10.10 5.62
CA ARG A 159 1.11 11.16 5.24
C ARG A 159 2.33 11.19 6.15
N GLU A 160 2.10 11.02 7.45
CA GLU A 160 3.09 11.17 8.50
C GLU A 160 3.41 9.81 9.12
N SER A 161 4.68 9.60 9.45
CA SER A 161 5.15 8.40 10.18
C SER A 161 4.73 7.08 9.51
N VAL A 162 4.87 7.01 8.18
CA VAL A 162 4.65 5.78 7.41
C VAL A 162 5.43 4.64 8.04
N SER A 163 4.75 3.56 8.43
CA SER A 163 5.37 2.45 9.17
C SER A 163 6.02 1.38 8.31
N PHE A 164 5.70 1.32 7.01
CA PHE A 164 6.31 0.36 6.09
C PHE A 164 6.24 0.81 4.63
N ILE A 165 7.20 0.32 3.84
CA ILE A 165 7.19 0.29 2.36
C ILE A 165 7.59 -1.12 1.93
N CYS A 166 6.70 -1.78 1.20
CA CYS A 166 6.94 -3.01 0.47
C CYS A 166 7.33 -2.70 -0.97
N ASN A 167 8.21 -3.53 -1.53
CA ASN A 167 8.66 -3.45 -2.92
C ASN A 167 7.99 -4.60 -3.71
N CYS A 168 6.82 -4.30 -4.24
CA CYS A 168 5.82 -5.30 -4.63
C CYS A 168 5.90 -5.69 -6.10
N CYS A 169 5.83 -6.99 -6.36
CA CYS A 169 5.66 -7.58 -7.69
C CYS A 169 4.21 -8.03 -7.91
N GLY A 170 3.79 -8.14 -9.17
CA GLY A 170 2.43 -8.59 -9.53
C GLY A 170 2.19 -10.10 -9.39
N CYS A 171 3.22 -10.90 -9.09
CA CYS A 171 3.13 -12.36 -8.98
C CYS A 171 3.09 -12.87 -7.53
N CYS A 172 3.78 -12.22 -6.60
CA CYS A 172 3.83 -12.69 -5.21
C CYS A 172 3.06 -11.83 -4.21
N CYS A 173 2.95 -10.51 -4.43
CA CYS A 173 2.45 -9.59 -3.41
C CYS A 173 0.94 -9.73 -3.19
N GLU A 174 0.49 -9.94 -1.94
CA GLU A 174 -0.93 -10.04 -1.62
C GLU A 174 -1.74 -8.82 -2.04
N ALA A 175 -1.20 -7.61 -1.84
CA ALA A 175 -1.90 -6.39 -2.23
C ALA A 175 -2.05 -6.31 -3.76
N MET A 176 -1.03 -6.67 -4.53
CA MET A 176 -1.09 -6.66 -6.00
C MET A 176 -2.00 -7.76 -6.54
N LEU A 177 -1.96 -8.96 -5.95
CA LEU A 177 -2.89 -10.05 -6.28
C LEU A 177 -4.33 -9.65 -5.97
N ALA A 178 -4.58 -9.00 -4.81
CA ALA A 178 -5.88 -8.45 -4.48
C ALA A 178 -6.32 -7.39 -5.50
N ALA A 179 -5.41 -6.50 -5.93
CA ALA A 179 -5.69 -5.50 -6.96
C ALA A 179 -6.04 -6.08 -8.33
N LYS A 180 -5.42 -7.18 -8.73
CA LYS A 180 -5.81 -7.91 -9.95
C LYS A 180 -7.21 -8.53 -9.83
N ARG A 181 -7.47 -9.19 -8.71
CA ARG A 181 -8.69 -10.00 -8.51
C ARG A 181 -9.93 -9.17 -8.20
N PHE A 182 -9.75 -8.09 -7.45
CA PHE A 182 -10.83 -7.23 -6.94
C PHE A 182 -10.72 -5.81 -7.49
N ALA A 183 -10.25 -5.66 -8.72
CA ALA A 183 -9.93 -4.38 -9.35
C ALA A 183 -11.05 -3.32 -9.21
N VAL A 184 -12.32 -3.74 -9.39
CA VAL A 184 -13.51 -2.86 -9.29
C VAL A 184 -13.68 -2.26 -7.89
N LEU A 185 -13.10 -2.86 -6.86
CA LEU A 185 -13.23 -2.45 -5.46
C LEU A 185 -12.07 -1.56 -4.98
N ASN A 186 -11.14 -1.18 -5.88
CA ASN A 186 -10.02 -0.26 -5.60
C ASN A 186 -9.22 -0.61 -4.32
N PRO A 187 -8.64 -1.81 -4.23
CA PRO A 187 -8.06 -2.32 -2.98
C PRO A 187 -6.81 -1.58 -2.49
N ILE A 188 -6.18 -0.79 -3.36
CA ILE A 188 -4.99 -0.01 -3.05
C ILE A 188 -5.30 1.45 -3.37
N SER A 189 -4.95 2.35 -2.44
CA SER A 189 -5.03 3.78 -2.71
C SER A 189 -4.01 4.18 -3.78
N THR A 190 -4.47 4.85 -4.83
CA THR A 190 -3.67 5.19 -6.01
C THR A 190 -2.85 6.47 -5.79
N THR A 191 -1.86 6.71 -6.66
CA THR A 191 -1.14 7.98 -6.68
C THR A 191 -2.01 9.09 -7.28
N ASN A 192 -1.56 10.34 -7.15
CA ASN A 192 -2.16 11.49 -7.81
C ASN A 192 -1.87 11.59 -9.32
N PHE A 193 -1.28 10.55 -9.91
CA PHE A 193 -0.85 10.54 -11.31
C PHE A 193 -1.46 9.37 -12.09
N LEU A 194 -1.60 9.56 -13.40
CA LEU A 194 -1.99 8.52 -14.35
C LEU A 194 -1.07 8.55 -15.58
N PRO A 195 -0.79 7.40 -16.22
CA PRO A 195 -0.04 7.38 -17.46
C PRO A 195 -0.88 7.92 -18.61
N LYS A 196 -0.32 8.86 -19.37
CA LYS A 196 -0.81 9.32 -20.67
C LYS A 196 0.06 8.74 -21.76
N ILE A 197 -0.56 8.14 -22.76
CA ILE A 197 0.13 7.44 -23.86
C ILE A 197 0.02 8.29 -25.13
N ASP A 198 1.17 8.62 -25.72
CA ASP A 198 1.24 9.15 -27.07
C ASP A 198 1.14 7.99 -28.07
N ALA A 199 -0.04 7.88 -28.69
CA ALA A 199 -0.33 6.83 -29.67
C ALA A 199 0.52 6.93 -30.94
N THR A 200 1.05 8.11 -31.27
CA THR A 200 1.86 8.31 -32.48
C THR A 200 3.28 7.76 -32.30
N ALA A 201 3.87 7.96 -31.12
CA ALA A 201 5.19 7.45 -30.73
C ALA A 201 5.16 6.00 -30.19
N CYS A 202 3.99 5.46 -29.92
CA CYS A 202 3.82 4.09 -29.44
C CYS A 202 4.10 3.07 -30.57
N THR A 203 5.11 2.22 -30.36
CA THR A 203 5.49 1.15 -31.31
C THR A 203 4.68 -0.13 -31.14
N GLY A 204 3.93 -0.27 -30.05
CA GLY A 204 3.17 -1.48 -29.75
C GLY A 204 4.00 -2.63 -29.16
N CYS A 205 5.22 -2.37 -28.64
CA CYS A 205 6.15 -3.43 -28.19
C CYS A 205 5.71 -4.26 -26.97
N GLY A 206 4.70 -3.82 -26.20
CA GLY A 206 4.12 -4.62 -25.10
C GLY A 206 4.83 -4.57 -23.75
N ARG A 207 6.06 -4.05 -23.64
CA ARG A 207 6.82 -4.01 -22.37
C ARG A 207 6.06 -3.37 -21.20
N CYS A 208 5.32 -2.29 -21.47
CA CYS A 208 4.52 -1.61 -20.46
C CYS A 208 3.38 -2.47 -19.88
N ALA A 209 2.81 -3.37 -20.70
CA ALA A 209 1.79 -4.32 -20.27
C ALA A 209 2.39 -5.44 -19.42
N GLU A 210 3.55 -5.97 -19.84
CA GLU A 210 4.28 -7.04 -19.14
C GLU A 210 4.68 -6.65 -17.70
N VAL A 211 5.16 -5.42 -17.50
CA VAL A 211 5.59 -4.96 -16.17
C VAL A 211 4.45 -4.43 -15.28
N CYS A 212 3.20 -4.41 -15.76
CA CYS A 212 2.09 -3.85 -14.99
C CYS A 212 1.64 -4.84 -13.90
N PRO A 213 1.87 -4.55 -12.60
CA PRO A 213 1.63 -5.53 -11.55
C PRO A 213 0.15 -5.75 -11.25
N VAL A 214 -0.74 -4.93 -11.82
CA VAL A 214 -2.19 -5.01 -11.64
C VAL A 214 -2.94 -5.17 -12.96
N GLU A 215 -2.22 -5.43 -14.05
CA GLU A 215 -2.81 -5.68 -15.38
C GLU A 215 -3.69 -4.54 -15.93
N ALA A 216 -3.49 -3.32 -15.41
CA ALA A 216 -4.18 -2.12 -15.90
C ALA A 216 -3.68 -1.65 -17.28
N MET A 217 -2.55 -2.17 -17.77
CA MET A 217 -1.98 -1.82 -19.06
C MET A 217 -2.13 -2.99 -20.03
N GLY A 218 -2.80 -2.75 -21.16
CA GLY A 218 -3.03 -3.75 -22.20
C GLY A 218 -2.62 -3.28 -23.60
N MET A 219 -2.69 -4.19 -24.56
CA MET A 219 -2.38 -3.91 -25.97
C MET A 219 -3.63 -4.06 -26.83
N VAL A 220 -4.05 -2.98 -27.48
CA VAL A 220 -5.23 -2.94 -28.36
C VAL A 220 -4.84 -2.67 -29.81
N SER A 221 -5.72 -2.95 -30.76
CA SER A 221 -5.49 -2.58 -32.16
C SER A 221 -5.25 -1.08 -32.30
N ALA A 222 -4.27 -0.71 -33.11
CA ALA A 222 -3.98 0.69 -33.41
C ALA A 222 -5.07 1.33 -34.28
N GLY A 223 -5.87 0.51 -34.99
CA GLY A 223 -6.86 0.97 -35.97
C GLY A 223 -6.24 1.48 -37.27
N ASP A 224 -5.04 0.99 -37.61
CA ASP A 224 -4.28 1.39 -38.79
C ASP A 224 -4.75 0.55 -40.00
N PRO A 225 -5.43 1.13 -41.01
CA PRO A 225 -5.94 0.37 -42.16
C PRO A 225 -4.82 -0.25 -43.01
N HIS A 226 -3.63 0.35 -42.99
CA HIS A 226 -2.47 -0.12 -43.74
C HIS A 226 -1.64 -1.15 -42.95
N ASN A 227 -1.83 -1.23 -41.63
CA ASN A 227 -1.22 -2.26 -40.78
C ASN A 227 -2.20 -2.78 -39.71
N PRO A 228 -3.12 -3.70 -40.08
CA PRO A 228 -4.15 -4.20 -39.18
C PRO A 228 -3.62 -4.94 -37.93
N LYS A 229 -2.38 -5.44 -37.98
CA LYS A 229 -1.72 -6.13 -36.86
C LYS A 229 -1.04 -5.16 -35.88
N ARG A 230 -0.91 -3.88 -36.24
CA ARG A 230 -0.31 -2.86 -35.38
C ARG A 230 -1.11 -2.73 -34.09
N LYS A 231 -0.42 -2.85 -32.95
CA LYS A 231 -1.00 -2.64 -31.63
C LYS A 231 -0.53 -1.33 -31.03
N LYS A 232 -1.30 -0.79 -30.09
CA LYS A 232 -0.92 0.34 -29.24
C LYS A 232 -1.27 0.02 -27.79
N ALA A 233 -0.51 0.60 -26.88
CA ALA A 233 -0.79 0.47 -25.46
C ALA A 233 -2.09 1.21 -25.11
N ARG A 234 -2.86 0.66 -24.18
CA ARG A 234 -4.05 1.29 -23.60
C ARG A 234 -4.04 1.02 -22.10
N VAL A 235 -4.28 2.07 -21.32
CA VAL A 235 -4.46 1.99 -19.88
C VAL A 235 -5.94 1.94 -19.52
N ASP A 236 -6.30 1.07 -18.59
CA ASP A 236 -7.54 1.16 -17.83
C ASP A 236 -7.29 2.02 -16.58
N THR A 237 -7.81 3.24 -16.59
CA THR A 237 -7.61 4.22 -15.51
C THR A 237 -8.40 3.89 -14.25
N ALA A 238 -9.39 3.01 -14.32
CA ALA A 238 -10.13 2.54 -13.15
C ALA A 238 -9.32 1.55 -12.31
N ILE A 239 -8.40 0.81 -12.93
CA ILE A 239 -7.54 -0.18 -12.25
C ILE A 239 -6.14 0.41 -11.97
N CYS A 240 -5.70 1.38 -12.78
CA CYS A 240 -4.34 1.89 -12.71
C CYS A 240 -4.01 2.55 -11.36
N LEU A 241 -2.99 2.01 -10.69
CA LEU A 241 -2.45 2.56 -9.44
C LEU A 241 -1.71 3.89 -9.62
N GLY A 242 -1.30 4.23 -10.84
CA GLY A 242 -0.47 5.41 -11.11
C GLY A 242 0.98 5.27 -10.67
N CYS A 243 1.50 4.03 -10.58
CA CYS A 243 2.85 3.73 -10.08
C CYS A 243 3.99 4.21 -11.00
N GLY A 244 3.75 4.44 -12.29
CA GLY A 244 4.76 4.97 -13.22
C GLY A 244 5.76 3.97 -13.79
N VAL A 245 5.76 2.70 -13.35
CA VAL A 245 6.66 1.66 -13.87
C VAL A 245 6.59 1.54 -15.40
N CYS A 246 5.40 1.62 -15.98
CA CYS A 246 5.18 1.58 -17.43
C CYS A 246 5.87 2.72 -18.19
N ALA A 247 5.95 3.92 -17.60
CA ALA A 247 6.61 5.07 -18.21
C ALA A 247 8.13 4.87 -18.25
N ARG A 248 8.71 4.37 -17.16
CA ARG A 248 10.16 4.10 -17.06
C ARG A 248 10.65 3.06 -18.07
N VAL A 249 9.89 1.99 -18.29
CA VAL A 249 10.33 0.90 -19.19
C VAL A 249 10.04 1.16 -20.67
N CYS A 250 9.37 2.28 -20.99
CA CYS A 250 8.98 2.58 -22.37
C CYS A 250 10.21 3.04 -23.20
N PRO A 251 10.65 2.26 -24.20
CA PRO A 251 11.88 2.57 -24.94
C PRO A 251 11.74 3.83 -25.80
N THR A 252 10.53 4.16 -26.25
CA THR A 252 10.26 5.36 -27.06
C THR A 252 9.81 6.57 -26.23
N LYS A 253 9.78 6.45 -24.89
CA LYS A 253 9.27 7.49 -23.99
C LYS A 253 7.86 7.99 -24.38
N SER A 254 7.05 7.11 -24.97
CA SER A 254 5.68 7.41 -25.42
C SER A 254 4.66 7.41 -24.28
N ILE A 255 5.09 7.22 -23.03
CA ILE A 255 4.24 7.23 -21.85
C ILE A 255 4.81 8.26 -20.87
N SER A 256 3.98 9.23 -20.46
CA SER A 256 4.29 10.21 -19.42
C SER A 256 3.27 10.13 -18.29
N LEU A 257 3.66 10.52 -17.07
CA LEU A 257 2.69 10.68 -15.98
C LEU A 257 2.04 12.06 -16.06
N VAL A 258 0.73 12.12 -15.82
CA VAL A 258 -0.03 13.37 -15.73
C VAL A 258 -0.85 13.38 -14.45
N SER A 259 -1.01 14.56 -13.84
CA SER A 259 -1.83 14.73 -12.64
C SER A 259 -3.29 14.36 -12.90
N ARG A 260 -3.92 13.71 -11.92
CA ARG A 260 -5.36 13.47 -11.91
C ARG A 260 -6.11 14.79 -11.69
N GLU A 261 -7.28 14.93 -12.30
CA GLU A 261 -8.17 16.07 -12.08
C GLU A 261 -8.57 16.21 -10.59
N LYS A 262 -8.87 15.06 -9.96
CA LYS A 262 -9.16 14.98 -8.53
C LYS A 262 -8.02 14.27 -7.81
N ARG A 263 -7.39 14.97 -6.86
CA ARG A 263 -6.37 14.37 -6.00
C ARG A 263 -6.98 13.35 -5.03
N VAL A 264 -6.25 12.27 -4.83
CA VAL A 264 -6.46 11.26 -3.79
C VAL A 264 -6.05 11.87 -2.45
N ILE A 265 -6.94 11.79 -1.47
CA ILE A 265 -6.69 12.34 -0.13
C ILE A 265 -6.19 11.23 0.78
N THR A 266 -4.89 11.24 1.08
CA THR A 266 -4.28 10.33 2.05
C THR A 266 -4.63 10.76 3.49
N PRO A 267 -5.00 9.84 4.40
CA PRO A 267 -5.11 10.11 5.83
C PRO A 267 -3.81 10.69 6.42
N VAL A 268 -3.94 11.49 7.49
CA VAL A 268 -2.76 12.19 8.07
C VAL A 268 -1.78 11.19 8.69
N ASN A 269 -2.26 10.28 9.54
CA ASN A 269 -1.45 9.31 10.27
C ASN A 269 -2.22 8.01 10.51
N SER A 270 -1.57 7.01 11.11
CA SER A 270 -2.15 5.66 11.32
C SER A 270 -3.41 5.68 12.18
N ALA A 271 -3.49 6.56 13.17
CA ALA A 271 -4.70 6.71 13.99
C ALA A 271 -5.87 7.23 13.15
N HIS A 272 -5.64 8.27 12.35
CA HIS A 272 -6.66 8.82 11.44
C HIS A 272 -7.15 7.75 10.46
N ARG A 273 -6.24 7.02 9.80
CA ARG A 273 -6.60 5.93 8.88
C ARG A 273 -7.43 4.85 9.58
N THR A 274 -6.98 4.38 10.74
CA THR A 274 -7.63 3.27 11.47
C THR A 274 -9.04 3.64 11.91
N VAL A 275 -9.26 4.87 12.39
CA VAL A 275 -10.59 5.35 12.78
C VAL A 275 -11.50 5.47 11.55
N LEU A 276 -11.01 6.00 10.43
CA LEU A 276 -11.78 6.07 9.18
C LEU A 276 -12.21 4.68 8.70
N MET A 277 -11.28 3.73 8.63
CA MET A 277 -11.57 2.35 8.26
C MET A 277 -12.59 1.72 9.21
N ALA A 278 -12.46 1.94 10.53
CA ALA A 278 -13.40 1.40 11.50
C ALA A 278 -14.81 1.96 11.34
N ILE A 279 -14.95 3.28 11.07
CA ILE A 279 -16.25 3.89 10.79
C ILE A 279 -16.83 3.34 9.49
N GLU A 280 -16.07 3.31 8.40
CA GLU A 280 -16.55 2.86 7.09
C GLU A 280 -16.96 1.38 7.08
N ARG A 281 -16.33 0.56 7.93
CA ARG A 281 -16.56 -0.89 8.02
C ARG A 281 -17.51 -1.29 9.16
N GLY A 282 -18.08 -0.33 9.88
CA GLY A 282 -19.00 -0.63 10.99
C GLY A 282 -18.33 -1.25 12.23
N LYS A 283 -17.03 -1.03 12.42
CA LYS A 283 -16.18 -1.62 13.46
C LYS A 283 -15.68 -0.62 14.50
N LEU A 284 -16.24 0.59 14.56
CA LEU A 284 -15.78 1.62 15.51
C LEU A 284 -15.94 1.16 16.97
N GLN A 285 -17.02 0.43 17.29
CA GLN A 285 -17.22 -0.15 18.61
C GLN A 285 -16.08 -1.12 18.97
N ASN A 286 -15.75 -2.06 18.06
CA ASN A 286 -14.65 -3.01 18.29
C ASN A 286 -13.31 -2.27 18.50
N LEU A 287 -13.04 -1.22 17.73
CA LEU A 287 -11.83 -0.41 17.88
C LEU A 287 -11.71 0.23 19.27
N ILE A 288 -12.84 0.64 19.87
CA ILE A 288 -12.85 1.35 21.16
C ILE A 288 -12.88 0.39 22.35
N PHE A 289 -13.73 -0.63 22.28
CA PHE A 289 -14.02 -1.52 23.41
C PHE A 289 -13.11 -2.76 23.41
N ASP A 290 -12.92 -3.43 22.27
CA ASP A 290 -12.19 -4.70 22.21
C ASP A 290 -10.67 -4.50 22.30
N ASN A 291 -10.16 -3.37 21.78
CA ASN A 291 -8.74 -3.01 21.88
C ASN A 291 -8.39 -2.28 23.20
N GLN A 292 -9.30 -2.26 24.18
CA GLN A 292 -9.13 -1.56 25.45
C GLN A 292 -8.66 -0.10 25.27
N ALA A 293 -9.07 0.60 24.21
CA ALA A 293 -8.68 2.00 24.00
C ALA A 293 -9.13 2.88 25.18
N LEU A 294 -10.22 2.50 25.84
CA LEU A 294 -10.70 3.07 27.11
C LEU A 294 -9.70 2.99 28.27
N ALA A 295 -8.82 1.98 28.30
CA ALA A 295 -7.82 1.81 29.34
C ALA A 295 -6.62 2.76 29.16
N SER A 296 -6.53 3.48 28.03
CA SER A 296 -5.49 4.48 27.77
C SER A 296 -6.11 5.80 27.36
N HIS A 297 -6.04 6.80 28.25
CA HIS A 297 -6.47 8.16 27.94
C HIS A 297 -5.83 8.72 26.65
N ARG A 298 -4.58 8.32 26.35
CA ARG A 298 -3.89 8.74 25.11
C ARG A 298 -4.49 8.09 23.87
N ALA A 299 -4.84 6.80 23.94
CA ALA A 299 -5.48 6.09 22.83
C ALA A 299 -6.89 6.65 22.57
N MET A 300 -7.67 6.86 23.63
CA MET A 300 -9.00 7.46 23.51
C MET A 300 -8.94 8.90 23.00
N ALA A 301 -7.99 9.72 23.46
CA ALA A 301 -7.79 11.08 22.95
C ALA A 301 -7.42 11.08 21.46
N ALA A 302 -6.63 10.12 20.99
CA ALA A 302 -6.33 9.98 19.56
C ALA A 302 -7.58 9.62 18.75
N VAL A 303 -8.39 8.66 19.23
CA VAL A 303 -9.64 8.26 18.55
C VAL A 303 -10.64 9.42 18.51
N LEU A 304 -10.96 10.02 19.66
CA LEU A 304 -11.91 11.14 19.74
C LEU A 304 -11.40 12.36 18.96
N GLY A 305 -10.11 12.67 19.08
CA GLY A 305 -9.48 13.77 18.35
C GLY A 305 -9.58 13.61 16.84
N VAL A 306 -9.52 12.38 16.32
CA VAL A 306 -9.81 12.10 14.90
C VAL A 306 -11.28 12.34 14.61
N ILE A 307 -12.19 11.71 15.36
CA ILE A 307 -13.64 11.77 15.07
C ILE A 307 -14.13 13.23 15.05
N LEU A 308 -13.70 14.06 16.01
CA LEU A 308 -14.09 15.47 16.10
C LEU A 308 -13.61 16.32 14.91
N LYS A 309 -12.55 15.90 14.20
CA LYS A 309 -12.03 16.58 13.00
C LYS A 309 -12.59 16.01 11.69
N LEU A 310 -13.42 14.97 11.75
CA LEU A 310 -14.02 14.37 10.55
C LEU A 310 -15.15 15.24 9.97
N PRO A 311 -15.46 15.10 8.66
CA PRO A 311 -16.63 15.72 8.06
C PRO A 311 -17.95 15.27 8.74
N PRO A 312 -19.01 16.11 8.74
CA PRO A 312 -20.27 15.83 9.46
C PRO A 312 -20.89 14.47 9.13
N ALA A 313 -20.84 14.03 7.87
CA ALA A 313 -21.36 12.73 7.47
C ALA A 313 -20.67 11.56 8.22
N LYS A 314 -19.34 11.60 8.36
CA LYS A 314 -18.58 10.54 9.06
C LYS A 314 -18.75 10.63 10.57
N GLN A 315 -18.94 11.84 11.14
CA GLN A 315 -19.31 12.01 12.54
C GLN A 315 -20.66 11.38 12.88
N ILE A 316 -21.68 11.56 12.03
CA ILE A 316 -23.00 10.94 12.19
C ILE A 316 -22.89 9.41 12.13
N MET A 317 -22.11 8.87 11.18
CA MET A 317 -21.85 7.42 11.09
C MET A 317 -21.19 6.89 12.37
N ALA A 318 -20.19 7.61 12.90
CA ALA A 318 -19.53 7.27 14.15
C ALA A 318 -20.50 7.27 15.33
N SER A 319 -21.36 8.30 15.44
CA SER A 319 -22.36 8.38 16.51
C SER A 319 -23.35 7.21 16.47
N ARG A 320 -23.88 6.89 15.28
CA ARG A 320 -24.81 5.77 15.09
C ARG A 320 -24.22 4.44 15.50
N GLN A 321 -22.94 4.20 15.22
CA GLN A 321 -22.25 2.98 15.66
C GLN A 321 -22.09 2.95 17.18
N MET A 322 -21.71 4.06 17.80
CA MET A 322 -21.47 4.10 19.25
C MET A 322 -22.75 4.13 20.09
N LYS A 323 -23.88 4.55 19.51
CA LYS A 323 -25.16 4.77 20.21
C LYS A 323 -24.99 5.61 21.49
N SER A 324 -24.12 6.61 21.45
CA SER A 324 -23.71 7.39 22.63
C SER A 324 -24.27 8.80 22.60
N ARG A 325 -25.16 9.10 23.56
CA ARG A 325 -25.70 10.46 23.78
C ARG A 325 -24.62 11.49 24.09
N TYR A 326 -23.50 11.05 24.68
CA TYR A 326 -22.36 11.92 24.97
C TYR A 326 -21.63 12.35 23.70
N LEU A 327 -21.46 11.44 22.73
CA LEU A 327 -20.86 11.79 21.44
C LEU A 327 -21.78 12.71 20.63
N ASP A 328 -23.09 12.46 20.63
CA ASP A 328 -24.08 13.38 20.02
C ASP A 328 -24.00 14.79 20.62
N TYR A 329 -23.86 14.88 21.95
CA TYR A 329 -23.66 16.15 22.64
C TYR A 329 -22.34 16.83 22.21
N LEU A 330 -21.22 16.10 22.18
CA LEU A 330 -19.95 16.67 21.73
C LEU A 330 -20.02 17.18 20.28
N PHE A 331 -20.59 16.42 19.34
CA PHE A 331 -20.70 16.83 17.93
C PHE A 331 -21.57 18.07 17.74
N SER A 332 -22.60 18.27 18.58
CA SER A 332 -23.44 19.47 18.52
C SER A 332 -22.81 20.73 19.11
N HIS A 333 -21.72 20.60 19.89
CA HIS A 333 -21.08 21.71 20.60
C HIS A 333 -19.67 22.04 20.08
N VAL A 334 -19.10 21.21 19.20
CA VAL A 334 -17.85 21.51 18.49
C VAL A 334 -18.17 22.39 17.28
N LYS A 335 -17.96 23.70 17.40
CA LYS A 335 -18.05 24.64 16.28
C LYS A 335 -16.79 24.54 15.42
N PHE A 336 -16.99 24.38 14.11
CA PHE A 336 -15.95 24.55 13.09
C PHE A 336 -15.62 26.03 12.89
#